data_AF-A0A6J6YI57-F1
#
_entry.id   AF-A0A6J6YI57-F1
#
_cell.length_a   1.000
_cell.length_b   1.000
_cell.length_c   1.000
_cell.angle_alpha   90.00
_cell.angle_beta   90.00
_cell.angle_gamma   90.00
#
_symmetry.space_group_name_H-M   'P 1'
#
loop_
_entity.id
_entity.type
_entity.pdbx_description
1 polymer ?
#
loop_
_entity_poly.entity_id
_entity_poly.type
_entity_poly.pdbx_seq_one_letter_code
_entity_poly.pdbx_strand_id
1 'polypeptide(L)'
;MSGERREVRATLEFFQDLDRQLHGERGPNGEPSTNDFQTFELLQIVERFASGFDDLPELILGRRDYRVLISTGVLVRAYSVVGQLGRDGAVELVSLEIDTGHDWA
;
A
#
# COMPACT_ATOMS: atom_id res chain seq x y z
N MET A 1 0.48 5.99 -21.73
CA MET A 1 1.15 7.30 -21.71
C MET A 1 1.89 7.35 -20.39
N SER A 2 3.22 7.29 -20.38
CA SER A 2 3.98 7.34 -19.13
C SER A 2 3.84 8.73 -18.51
N GLY A 3 3.13 8.84 -17.40
CA GLY A 3 3.20 10.01 -16.54
C GLY A 3 4.63 10.19 -16.01
N GLU A 4 4.96 11.40 -15.57
CA GLU A 4 6.22 11.66 -14.88
C GLU A 4 6.33 10.76 -13.64
N ARG A 5 7.47 10.08 -13.48
CA ARG A 5 7.70 9.21 -12.33
C ARG A 5 7.72 10.07 -11.06
N ARG A 6 6.82 9.80 -10.12
CA ARG A 6 6.70 10.54 -8.86
C ARG A 6 7.59 9.93 -7.77
N GLU A 7 8.11 10.78 -6.89
CA GLU A 7 8.64 10.33 -5.61
C GLU A 7 7.51 9.72 -4.77
N VAL A 8 7.77 8.62 -4.07
CA VAL A 8 6.78 7.96 -3.20
C VAL A 8 7.37 7.82 -1.81
N ARG A 9 6.59 8.22 -0.80
CA ARG A 9 6.98 8.17 0.62
C ARG A 9 5.92 7.41 1.39
N ALA A 10 6.33 6.48 2.24
CA ALA A 10 5.42 5.87 3.20
C ALA A 10 5.31 6.77 4.44
N THR A 11 4.10 7.10 4.87
CA THR A 11 3.90 7.88 6.09
C THR A 11 4.02 7.02 7.33
N LEU A 12 4.04 7.65 8.50
CA LEU A 12 4.01 6.94 9.77
C LEU A 12 2.72 6.13 9.93
N GLU A 13 1.59 6.68 9.51
CA GLU A 13 0.27 6.04 9.57
C GLU A 13 0.24 4.75 8.74
N PHE A 14 0.88 4.74 7.56
CA PHE A 14 1.03 3.52 6.76
C PHE A 14 1.78 2.41 7.53
N PHE A 15 2.86 2.75 8.24
CA PHE A 15 3.60 1.76 9.02
C PHE A 15 2.83 1.34 10.29
N GLN A 16 2.08 2.25 10.91
CA GLN A 16 1.18 1.91 12.02
C GLN A 16 0.07 0.96 11.58
N ASP A 17 -0.48 1.15 10.37
CA ASP A 17 -1.43 0.21 9.77
C ASP A 17 -0.78 -1.17 9.58
N LEU A 18 0.45 -1.22 9.05
CA LEU A 18 1.17 -2.47 8.86
C LEU A 18 1.42 -3.20 10.18
N ASP A 19 1.99 -2.52 11.18
CA ASP A 19 2.34 -3.10 12.48
C ASP A 19 1.12 -3.52 13.31
N ARG A 20 -0.05 -2.91 13.05
CA ARG A 20 -1.32 -3.32 13.67
C ARG A 20 -1.87 -4.62 13.07
N GLN A 21 -1.52 -4.93 11.83
CA GLN A 21 -2.08 -6.05 11.07
C GLN A 21 -1.18 -7.28 11.03
N LEU A 22 0.14 -7.09 11.10
CA LEU A 22 1.13 -8.17 11.08
C LEU A 22 2.09 -8.08 12.26
N HIS A 23 2.61 -9.24 12.66
CA HIS A 23 3.68 -9.31 13.67
C HIS A 23 5.04 -8.97 13.05
N GLY A 24 6.00 -8.53 13.87
CA GLY A 24 7.36 -8.21 13.40
C GLY A 24 8.15 -9.42 12.89
N GLU A 25 7.82 -10.62 13.36
CA GLU A 25 8.41 -11.89 12.92
C GLU A 25 7.32 -12.83 12.37
N ARG A 26 7.72 -13.83 11.59
CA ARG A 26 6.79 -14.83 11.06
C ARG A 26 6.12 -15.60 12.19
N GLY A 27 4.84 -15.88 12.01
CA GLY A 27 4.09 -16.70 12.96
C GLY A 27 4.51 -18.18 12.91
N PRO A 28 4.11 -18.97 13.93
CA PRO A 28 4.51 -20.37 14.05
C PRO A 28 3.99 -21.27 12.91
N ASN A 29 2.96 -20.83 12.17
CA ASN A 29 2.42 -21.57 11.03
C ASN A 29 2.86 -20.96 9.69
N GLY A 30 3.85 -20.06 9.69
CA GLY A 30 4.36 -19.40 8.50
C GLY A 30 3.60 -18.14 8.10
N GLU A 31 2.77 -17.59 9.00
CA GLU A 31 2.08 -16.31 8.80
C GLU A 31 3.10 -15.21 8.43
N PRO A 32 2.75 -14.32 7.47
CA PRO A 32 3.65 -13.26 7.03
C PRO A 32 3.89 -12.25 8.15
N SER A 33 5.08 -11.65 8.13
CA SER A 33 5.49 -10.60 9.06
C SER A 33 5.50 -9.21 8.43
N THR A 34 5.61 -8.16 9.25
CA THR A 34 5.93 -6.79 8.80
C THR A 34 7.17 -6.79 7.91
N ASN A 35 8.23 -7.50 8.32
CA ASN A 35 9.48 -7.57 7.56
C ASN A 35 9.29 -8.23 6.19
N ASP A 36 8.45 -9.27 6.12
CA ASP A 36 8.09 -9.90 4.86
C ASP A 36 7.34 -8.92 3.95
N PHE A 37 6.32 -8.22 4.46
CA PHE A 37 5.55 -7.27 3.67
C PHE A 37 6.44 -6.15 3.10
N GLN A 38 7.32 -5.59 3.93
CA GLN A 38 8.27 -4.55 3.49
C GLN A 38 9.25 -5.08 2.43
N THR A 39 9.68 -6.34 2.54
CA THR A 39 10.64 -6.94 1.63
C THR A 39 10.01 -7.33 0.29
N PHE A 40 8.81 -7.91 0.29
CA PHE A 40 8.23 -8.54 -0.88
C PHE A 40 7.16 -7.69 -1.58
N GLU A 41 6.38 -6.91 -0.83
CA GLU A 41 5.22 -6.19 -1.37
C GLU A 41 5.48 -4.69 -1.56
N LEU A 42 6.15 -4.05 -0.60
CA LEU A 42 6.29 -2.59 -0.55
C LEU A 42 6.95 -2.01 -1.80
N LEU A 43 7.96 -2.67 -2.36
CA LEU A 43 8.64 -2.18 -3.55
C LEU A 43 7.72 -2.14 -4.78
N GLN A 44 6.84 -3.13 -4.93
CA GLN A 44 5.88 -3.16 -6.05
C GLN A 44 4.80 -2.09 -5.87
N ILE A 45 4.34 -1.86 -4.64
CA ILE A 45 3.41 -0.78 -4.29
C ILE A 45 4.03 0.58 -4.67
N VAL A 46 5.26 0.83 -4.20
CA VAL A 46 6.01 2.06 -4.52
C VAL A 46 6.15 2.24 -6.03
N GLU A 47 6.54 1.20 -6.76
CA GLU A 47 6.69 1.27 -8.21
C GLU A 47 5.36 1.61 -8.91
N ARG A 48 4.26 1.01 -8.46
CA ARG A 48 2.94 1.24 -9.05
C ARG A 48 2.47 2.68 -8.86
N PHE A 49 2.64 3.24 -7.67
CA PHE A 49 2.33 4.66 -7.41
C PHE A 49 3.30 5.60 -8.13
N ALA A 50 4.59 5.28 -8.17
CA ALA A 50 5.60 6.12 -8.81
C ALA A 50 5.36 6.26 -10.32
N SER A 51 5.04 5.17 -11.00
CA SER A 51 4.93 5.13 -12.48
C SER A 51 3.52 5.36 -13.02
N GLY A 52 2.49 5.22 -12.18
CA GLY A 52 1.09 5.17 -12.65
C GLY A 52 0.06 5.75 -11.69
N PHE A 53 0.44 6.71 -10.83
CA PHE A 53 -0.48 7.36 -9.89
C PHE A 53 -1.79 7.82 -10.55
N ASP A 54 -1.69 8.53 -11.68
CA ASP A 54 -2.85 9.14 -12.34
C ASP A 54 -3.76 8.09 -13.03
N ASP A 55 -3.26 6.87 -13.24
CA ASP A 55 -4.02 5.75 -13.81
C ASP A 55 -4.74 4.91 -12.73
N LEU A 56 -4.44 5.13 -11.45
CA LEU A 56 -5.13 4.44 -10.36
C LEU A 56 -6.55 4.99 -10.19
N PRO A 57 -7.51 4.16 -9.74
CA PRO A 57 -8.86 4.63 -9.42
C PRO A 57 -8.85 5.75 -8.37
N GLU A 58 -9.77 6.70 -8.52
CA GLU A 58 -10.03 7.68 -7.47
C GLU A 58 -10.68 6.97 -6.28
N LEU A 59 -10.10 7.12 -5.09
CA LEU A 59 -10.73 6.58 -3.88
C LEU A 59 -12.06 7.31 -3.60
N ILE A 60 -12.08 8.62 -3.81
CA ILE A 60 -13.24 9.49 -3.65
C ILE A 60 -13.45 10.22 -4.96
N LEU A 61 -14.63 10.05 -5.57
CA LEU A 61 -14.95 10.67 -6.86
C LEU A 61 -14.76 12.19 -6.80
N GLY A 62 -13.96 12.74 -7.71
CA GLY A 62 -13.63 14.17 -7.78
C GLY A 62 -12.44 14.59 -6.92
N ARG A 63 -11.90 13.71 -6.05
CA ARG A 63 -10.65 13.94 -5.31
C ARG A 63 -9.48 13.28 -6.03
N ARG A 64 -8.97 14.01 -7.03
CA ARG A 64 -7.83 13.58 -7.87
C ARG A 64 -6.54 13.34 -7.09
N ASP A 65 -6.44 13.95 -5.92
CA ASP A 65 -5.33 13.82 -5.00
C ASP A 65 -5.34 12.50 -4.22
N TYR A 66 -6.43 11.72 -4.21
CA TYR A 66 -6.48 10.41 -3.56
C TYR A 66 -6.66 9.29 -4.58
N ARG A 67 -5.78 8.30 -4.50
CA ARG A 67 -5.75 7.14 -5.39
C ARG A 67 -5.64 5.87 -4.57
N VAL A 68 -6.32 4.81 -5.02
CA VAL A 68 -6.29 3.52 -4.34
C VAL A 68 -5.70 2.46 -5.25
N LEU A 69 -4.78 1.67 -4.68
CA LEU A 69 -4.29 0.43 -5.27
C LEU A 69 -4.92 -0.73 -4.51
N ILE A 70 -5.63 -1.61 -5.21
CA ILE A 70 -6.09 -2.90 -4.68
C ILE A 70 -5.39 -3.99 -5.48
N SER A 71 -4.69 -4.90 -4.81
CA SER A 71 -3.90 -5.94 -5.47
C SER A 71 -3.78 -7.20 -4.61
N THR A 72 -3.30 -8.28 -5.23
CA THR A 72 -2.80 -9.47 -4.55
C THR A 72 -1.31 -9.33 -4.27
N GLY A 73 -0.83 -9.90 -3.16
CA GLY A 73 0.58 -9.95 -2.82
C GLY A 73 1.21 -11.32 -3.11
N VAL A 74 2.52 -11.39 -2.91
CA VAL A 74 3.29 -12.64 -2.93
C VAL A 74 3.08 -13.45 -1.65
N LEU A 75 3.07 -12.77 -0.50
CA LEU A 75 2.97 -13.38 0.84
C LEU A 75 1.67 -13.06 1.56
N VAL A 76 0.96 -12.02 1.14
CA VAL A 76 -0.39 -11.70 1.62
C VAL A 76 -1.40 -11.95 0.52
N ARG A 77 -2.60 -12.41 0.90
CA ARG A 77 -3.64 -12.78 -0.08
C ARG A 77 -4.06 -11.59 -0.94
N ALA A 78 -4.38 -10.47 -0.29
CA ALA A 78 -4.76 -9.23 -0.94
C ALA A 78 -4.43 -8.05 -0.01
N TYR A 79 -4.31 -6.87 -0.59
CA TYR A 79 -4.14 -5.63 0.15
C TYR A 79 -4.76 -4.45 -0.61
N SER A 80 -5.08 -3.39 0.13
CA SER A 80 -5.37 -2.08 -0.41
C SER A 80 -4.40 -1.05 0.16
N VAL A 81 -3.94 -0.12 -0.68
CA VAL A 81 -3.09 1.01 -0.27
C VAL A 81 -3.68 2.29 -0.82
N VAL A 82 -3.78 3.30 0.04
CA VAL A 82 -4.21 4.64 -0.36
C VAL A 82 -2.98 5.53 -0.50
N GLY A 83 -2.83 6.13 -1.68
CA GLY A 83 -1.85 7.17 -1.96
C GLY A 83 -2.50 8.53 -2.04
N GLN A 84 -1.88 9.54 -1.45
CA GLN A 84 -2.26 10.94 -1.55
C GLN A 84 -1.20 11.75 -2.29
N LEU A 85 -1.58 12.56 -3.27
CA LEU A 85 -0.67 13.49 -3.93
C LEU A 85 -0.41 14.71 -3.04
N GLY A 86 0.84 14.88 -2.61
CA GLY A 86 1.34 16.02 -1.87
C GLY A 86 1.48 17.27 -2.73
N ARG A 87 1.58 18.43 -2.07
CA ARG A 87 1.74 19.74 -2.75
C ARG A 87 3.07 19.88 -3.48
N ASP A 88 4.08 19.12 -3.06
CA ASP A 88 5.41 19.04 -3.69
C ASP A 88 5.44 18.05 -4.87
N GLY A 89 4.33 17.40 -5.18
CA GLY A 89 4.21 16.44 -6.28
C GLY A 89 4.61 15.01 -5.92
N ALA A 90 5.05 14.75 -4.69
CA ALA A 90 5.29 13.41 -4.18
C ALA A 90 3.97 12.69 -3.83
N VAL A 91 3.96 11.37 -3.89
CA VAL A 91 2.84 10.55 -3.43
C VAL A 91 3.15 10.03 -2.03
N GLU A 92 2.26 10.30 -1.09
CA GLU A 92 2.33 9.80 0.27
C GLU A 92 1.43 8.55 0.38
N LEU A 93 1.98 7.40 0.76
CA LEU A 93 1.19 6.23 1.12
C LEU A 93 0.66 6.46 2.53
N VAL A 94 -0.65 6.68 2.65
CA VAL A 94 -1.29 7.19 3.88
C VAL A 94 -2.14 6.15 4.61
N SER A 95 -2.47 5.03 3.98
CA SER A 95 -3.19 3.92 4.62
C SER A 95 -2.91 2.59 3.93
N LEU A 96 -2.95 1.52 4.72
CA LEU A 96 -2.78 0.13 4.29
C LEU A 96 -3.84 -0.77 4.95
N GLU A 97 -4.46 -1.62 4.16
CA GLU A 97 -5.31 -2.71 4.63
C GLU A 97 -4.86 -4.02 3.99
N ILE A 98 -4.70 -5.06 4.80
CA ILE A 98 -4.26 -6.39 4.37
C ILE A 98 -5.42 -7.37 4.63
N ASP A 99 -5.79 -8.15 3.62
CA ASP A 99 -6.68 -9.29 3.81
C ASP A 99 -5.93 -10.38 4.58
N THR A 100 -6.17 -10.44 5.88
CA THR A 100 -5.62 -11.45 6.80
C THR A 100 -6.46 -12.73 6.85
N GLY A 101 -7.49 -12.85 5.99
CA GLY A 101 -8.36 -14.03 5.90
C GLY A 101 -9.32 -14.22 7.07
N HIS A 102 -9.31 -13.31 8.05
CA HIS A 102 -10.27 -13.26 9.15
C HIS A 102 -11.29 -12.17 8.88
N ASP A 103 -12.37 -12.48 8.16
CA ASP A 103 -13.62 -11.71 8.23
C ASP A 103 -14.77 -12.49 7.56
N TRP A 104 -15.32 -13.44 8.32
CA TRP A 104 -16.74 -13.79 8.33
C TRP A 104 -17.04 -14.55 9.63
N ALA A 105 -17.34 -13.82 10.71
CA ALA A 105 -17.96 -14.39 11.91
C ALA A 105 -19.24 -13.61 12.23
#